data_AF-A0A9E7R1Y7-F1
#
_entry.id   AF-A0A9E7R1Y7-F1
#
_cell.length_a   1.000
_cell.length_b   1.000
_cell.length_c   1.000
_cell.angle_alpha   90.00
_cell.angle_beta   90.00
_cell.angle_gamma   90.00
#
_symmetry.space_group_name_H-M   'P 1'
#
loop_
_entity.id
_entity.type
_entity.pdbx_description
1 polymer ?
#
loop_
_entity_poly.entity_id
_entity_poly.type
_entity_poly.pdbx_seq_one_letter_code
_entity_poly.pdbx_strand_id
1 'polypeptide(L)'
;MTVLIVGAAVEGGPLDTVVATVGADREVRRATSLAAVREALPDCSAVVVGASASASAVRETVRSGVYCDPTTPVVRLVSDPDESAEADDYDGTVPADSPEAVLEVLRAIERTDDYRDAVEDLYEACRANARGEDVDGADLAAAFERADRAFESLPEVAGWTPYGRVFADAAADRPAGDDEAADERDETEED
;
A
#
# COMPACT_ATOMS: atom_id res chain seq x y z
N MET A 1 -10.61 -10.03 0.60
CA MET A 1 -9.28 -9.67 1.12
C MET A 1 -9.31 -9.73 2.65
N THR A 2 -8.30 -10.33 3.27
CA THR A 2 -8.09 -10.29 4.73
C THR A 2 -6.96 -9.32 5.05
N VAL A 3 -7.21 -8.34 5.91
CA VAL A 3 -6.27 -7.27 6.26
C VAL A 3 -5.80 -7.43 7.71
N LEU A 4 -4.50 -7.49 7.92
CA LEU A 4 -3.90 -7.45 9.25
C LEU A 4 -3.59 -6.01 9.64
N ILE A 5 -4.22 -5.51 10.70
CA ILE A 5 -3.93 -4.19 11.27
C ILE A 5 -3.04 -4.36 12.51
N VAL A 6 -1.84 -3.80 12.45
CA VAL A 6 -0.81 -3.92 13.48
C VAL A 6 -0.66 -2.61 14.23
N GLY A 7 -0.89 -2.60 15.54
CA GLY A 7 -0.71 -1.41 16.36
C GLY A 7 -1.53 -1.45 17.65
N ALA A 8 -1.14 -0.63 18.63
CA ALA A 8 -1.95 -0.44 19.82
C ALA A 8 -3.19 0.37 19.47
N ALA A 9 -4.37 -0.17 19.74
CA ALA A 9 -5.61 0.59 19.65
C ALA A 9 -5.73 1.50 20.88
N VAL A 10 -5.94 2.79 20.64
CA VAL A 10 -6.46 3.73 21.64
C VAL A 10 -7.92 3.94 21.28
N GLU A 11 -8.83 3.76 22.23
CA GLU A 11 -10.28 3.82 21.98
C GLU A 11 -10.65 5.17 21.33
N GLY A 12 -11.26 5.12 20.15
CA GLY A 12 -11.60 6.32 19.37
C GLY A 12 -10.41 6.99 18.67
N GLY A 13 -9.25 6.35 18.69
CA GLY A 13 -8.05 6.80 17.98
C GLY A 13 -8.05 6.40 16.50
N PRO A 14 -7.09 6.92 15.71
CA PRO A 14 -7.10 6.77 14.26
C PRO A 14 -7.12 5.31 13.78
N LEU A 15 -6.44 4.40 14.48
CA LEU A 15 -6.42 2.97 14.18
C LEU A 15 -7.80 2.31 14.34
N ASP A 16 -8.60 2.72 15.32
CA ASP A 16 -9.97 2.21 15.49
C ASP A 16 -10.89 2.68 14.36
N THR A 17 -10.75 3.93 13.93
CA THR A 17 -11.47 4.45 12.76
C THR A 17 -11.07 3.70 11.48
N VAL A 18 -9.78 3.43 11.28
CA VAL A 18 -9.30 2.61 10.15
C VAL A 18 -9.90 1.20 10.21
N VAL A 19 -9.88 0.54 11.36
CA VAL A 19 -10.48 -0.79 11.49
C VAL A 19 -11.99 -0.77 11.20
N ALA A 20 -12.72 0.20 11.75
CA ALA A 20 -14.16 0.31 11.52
C ALA A 20 -14.49 0.53 10.03
N THR A 21 -13.68 1.36 9.37
CA THR A 21 -13.82 1.70 7.95
C THR A 21 -13.47 0.53 7.05
N VAL A 22 -12.33 -0.13 7.28
CA VAL A 22 -11.89 -1.30 6.49
C VAL A 22 -12.79 -2.51 6.74
N GLY A 23 -13.22 -2.71 7.99
CA GLY A 23 -14.06 -3.82 8.43
C GLY A 23 -15.49 -3.80 7.90
N ALA A 24 -15.92 -2.72 7.24
CA ALA A 24 -17.22 -2.66 6.58
C ALA A 24 -17.32 -3.65 5.41
N ASP A 25 -16.24 -3.84 4.66
CA ASP A 25 -16.22 -4.63 3.41
C ASP A 25 -15.15 -5.73 3.40
N ARG A 26 -14.29 -5.82 4.44
CA ARG A 26 -13.15 -6.75 4.48
C ARG A 26 -13.04 -7.44 5.83
N GLU A 27 -12.45 -8.64 5.84
CA GLU A 27 -12.08 -9.30 7.09
C GLU A 27 -10.88 -8.56 7.70
N VAL A 28 -11.01 -8.09 8.94
CA VAL A 28 -9.94 -7.40 9.65
C VAL A 28 -9.46 -8.24 10.83
N ARG A 29 -8.15 -8.48 10.87
CA ARG A 29 -7.45 -9.06 12.01
C ARG A 29 -6.62 -7.99 12.69
N ARG A 30 -6.52 -8.05 14.02
CA ARG A 30 -5.72 -7.09 14.81
C ARG A 30 -4.56 -7.80 15.49
N ALA A 31 -3.38 -7.17 15.46
CA ALA A 31 -2.22 -7.62 16.22
C ALA A 31 -1.56 -6.45 16.96
N THR A 32 -1.20 -6.68 18.22
CA THR A 32 -0.51 -5.69 19.07
C THR A 32 0.92 -6.10 19.42
N SER A 33 1.36 -7.28 18.95
CA SER A 33 2.70 -7.82 19.19
C SER A 33 3.22 -8.57 17.98
N LEU A 34 4.53 -8.71 17.85
CA LEU A 34 5.16 -9.44 16.75
C LEU A 34 4.78 -10.94 16.74
N ALA A 35 4.53 -11.53 17.91
CA ALA A 35 4.05 -12.91 18.00
C ALA A 35 2.66 -13.05 17.37
N ALA A 36 1.74 -12.14 17.70
CA ALA A 36 0.40 -12.11 17.10
C ALA A 36 0.44 -11.81 15.60
N VAL A 37 1.39 -10.97 15.14
CA VAL A 37 1.63 -10.75 13.70
C VAL A 37 1.99 -12.07 13.02
N ARG A 38 2.99 -12.80 13.52
CA ARG A 38 3.43 -14.07 12.94
C ARG A 38 2.33 -15.13 12.88
N GLU A 39 1.45 -15.15 13.87
CA GLU A 39 0.30 -16.06 13.91
C GLU A 39 -0.77 -15.68 12.87
N ALA A 40 -1.00 -14.39 12.63
CA ALA A 40 -2.04 -13.93 11.73
C ALA A 40 -1.61 -13.89 10.25
N LEU A 41 -0.33 -13.66 9.96
CA LEU A 41 0.23 -13.47 8.61
C LEU A 41 -0.15 -14.54 7.57
N PRO A 42 -0.20 -15.85 7.88
CA PRO A 42 -0.48 -16.88 6.87
C PRO A 42 -1.80 -16.72 6.12
N ASP A 43 -2.81 -16.09 6.74
CA ASP A 43 -4.14 -15.91 6.15
C ASP A 43 -4.38 -14.48 5.64
N CYS A 44 -3.36 -13.62 5.66
CA CYS A 44 -3.51 -12.20 5.36
C CYS A 44 -3.04 -11.87 3.94
N SER A 45 -3.82 -11.05 3.24
CA SER A 45 -3.52 -10.56 1.90
C SER A 45 -2.86 -9.19 1.91
N ALA A 46 -2.96 -8.44 3.02
CA ALA A 46 -2.33 -7.15 3.19
C ALA A 46 -2.07 -6.86 4.68
N VAL A 47 -1.07 -6.03 4.96
CA VAL A 47 -0.71 -5.60 6.31
C VAL A 47 -0.74 -4.09 6.39
N VAL A 48 -1.46 -3.53 7.36
CA VAL A 48 -1.48 -2.10 7.68
C VAL A 48 -0.82 -1.91 9.04
N VAL A 49 0.23 -1.10 9.10
CA VAL A 49 1.03 -0.89 10.31
C VAL A 49 0.80 0.51 10.85
N GLY A 50 0.30 0.61 12.08
CA GLY A 50 0.07 1.87 12.76
C GLY A 50 1.36 2.64 13.04
N ALA A 51 1.27 3.97 13.12
CA ALA A 51 2.40 4.87 13.26
C ALA A 51 3.27 4.63 14.51
N SER A 52 2.68 4.11 15.59
CA SER A 52 3.39 3.84 16.85
C SER A 52 3.94 2.41 16.98
N ALA A 53 3.76 1.57 15.96
CA ALA A 53 4.22 0.18 15.97
C ALA A 53 5.67 0.08 15.48
N SER A 54 6.35 -1.03 15.81
CA SER A 54 7.67 -1.35 15.25
C SER A 54 7.56 -1.75 13.77
N ALA A 55 7.30 -0.76 12.91
CA ALA A 55 6.94 -0.97 11.51
C ALA A 55 8.02 -1.71 10.72
N SER A 56 9.30 -1.41 10.96
CA SER A 56 10.43 -2.09 10.32
C SER A 56 10.48 -3.57 10.69
N ALA A 57 10.20 -3.95 11.94
CA ALA A 57 10.19 -5.36 12.37
C ALA A 57 9.02 -6.16 11.76
N VAL A 58 7.85 -5.51 11.59
CA VAL A 58 6.70 -6.12 10.91
C VAL A 58 7.02 -6.36 9.44
N ARG A 59 7.56 -5.33 8.77
CA ARG A 59 8.00 -5.41 7.37
C ARG A 59 9.04 -6.50 7.18
N GLU A 60 10.09 -6.54 7.99
CA GLU A 60 11.12 -7.60 7.93
C GLU A 60 10.51 -8.99 8.11
N THR A 61 9.52 -9.12 9.00
CA THR A 61 8.80 -10.39 9.20
C THR A 61 8.04 -10.81 7.95
N VAL A 62 7.35 -9.89 7.27
CA VAL A 62 6.68 -10.14 5.99
C VAL A 62 7.69 -10.49 4.90
N ARG A 63 8.71 -9.65 4.70
CA ARG A 63 9.73 -9.80 3.66
C ARG A 63 10.62 -11.03 3.84
N SER A 64 10.66 -11.60 5.04
CA SER A 64 11.35 -12.88 5.27
C SER A 64 10.77 -14.05 4.46
N GLY A 65 9.49 -13.97 4.05
CA GLY A 65 8.79 -15.05 3.36
C GLY A 65 8.51 -16.29 4.21
N VAL A 66 8.83 -16.24 5.52
CA VAL A 66 8.70 -17.40 6.42
C VAL A 66 7.24 -17.65 6.83
N TYR A 67 6.46 -16.59 6.98
CA TYR A 67 5.10 -16.64 7.53
C TYR A 67 4.01 -16.35 6.50
N CYS A 68 4.35 -15.69 5.40
CA CYS A 68 3.46 -15.32 4.31
C CYS A 68 4.28 -15.17 3.03
N ASP A 69 3.61 -14.91 1.90
CA ASP A 69 4.29 -14.53 0.67
C ASP A 69 5.12 -13.26 0.90
N PRO A 70 6.42 -13.20 0.53
CA PRO A 70 7.25 -12.02 0.75
C PRO A 70 6.80 -10.79 -0.05
N THR A 71 5.97 -10.98 -1.07
CA THR A 71 5.33 -9.92 -1.86
C THR A 71 4.04 -9.40 -1.24
N THR A 72 3.61 -9.94 -0.08
CA THR A 72 2.44 -9.44 0.66
C THR A 72 2.61 -7.93 0.93
N PRO A 73 1.65 -7.10 0.55
CA PRO A 73 1.75 -5.66 0.68
C PRO A 73 1.70 -5.19 2.14
N VAL A 74 2.56 -4.22 2.45
CA VAL A 74 2.72 -3.59 3.75
C VAL A 74 2.54 -2.08 3.60
N VAL A 75 1.48 -1.58 4.23
CA VAL A 75 1.10 -0.16 4.25
C VAL A 75 1.47 0.42 5.62
N ARG A 76 2.17 1.54 5.65
CA ARG A 76 2.49 2.28 6.87
C ARG A 76 1.51 3.42 7.06
N LEU A 77 0.95 3.53 8.26
CA LEU A 77 0.29 4.74 8.73
C LEU A 77 1.35 5.69 9.29
N VAL A 78 1.35 6.96 8.87
CA VAL A 78 2.24 8.00 9.40
C VAL A 78 1.44 9.09 10.10
N SER A 79 2.01 9.69 11.14
CA SER A 79 1.37 10.83 11.83
C SER A 79 1.73 12.16 11.17
N ASP A 80 2.87 12.21 10.50
CA ASP A 80 3.34 13.37 9.75
C ASP A 80 3.75 12.90 8.32
N PRO A 81 3.17 13.46 7.25
CA PRO A 81 3.54 13.11 5.88
C PRO A 81 5.00 13.45 5.53
N ASP A 82 5.64 14.34 6.30
CA ASP A 82 7.05 14.70 6.14
C ASP A 82 8.01 13.71 6.85
N GLU A 83 7.52 12.66 7.52
CA GLU A 83 8.32 11.48 7.94
C GLU A 83 8.76 10.65 6.71
N SER A 84 9.57 11.25 5.84
CA SER A 84 9.85 10.73 4.50
C SER A 84 10.97 9.67 4.45
N ALA A 85 11.85 9.62 5.44
CA ALA A 85 13.10 8.85 5.35
C ALA A 85 12.90 7.31 5.37
N GLU A 86 11.75 6.84 5.85
CA GLU A 86 11.39 5.41 5.87
C GLU A 86 10.22 5.07 4.95
N ALA A 87 9.65 6.04 4.22
CA ALA A 87 8.47 5.84 3.39
C ALA A 87 8.75 4.97 2.15
N ASP A 88 9.98 5.02 1.62
CA ASP A 88 10.41 4.28 0.42
C ASP A 88 10.52 2.76 0.63
N ASP A 89 10.43 2.28 1.87
CA ASP A 89 10.57 0.86 2.21
C ASP A 89 9.23 0.10 2.26
N TYR A 90 8.10 0.81 2.22
CA TYR A 90 6.74 0.26 2.31
C TYR A 90 6.05 0.30 0.94
N ASP A 91 5.06 -0.56 0.73
CA ASP A 91 4.29 -0.57 -0.52
C ASP A 91 3.30 0.59 -0.58
N GLY A 92 3.00 1.22 0.57
CA GLY A 92 2.23 2.45 0.67
C GLY A 92 2.47 3.16 2.00
N THR A 93 2.40 4.48 1.99
CA THR A 93 2.44 5.31 3.20
C THR A 93 1.24 6.24 3.17
N VAL A 94 0.43 6.22 4.23
CA VAL A 94 -0.81 7.00 4.31
C VAL A 94 -0.93 7.72 5.65
N PRO A 95 -1.54 8.92 5.68
CA PRO A 95 -1.84 9.60 6.93
C PRO A 95 -2.74 8.76 7.84
N ALA A 96 -2.39 8.65 9.12
CA ALA A 96 -3.14 7.84 10.07
C ALA A 96 -4.57 8.36 10.30
N ASP A 97 -4.79 9.67 10.10
CA ASP A 97 -6.07 10.36 10.23
C ASP A 97 -6.93 10.31 8.95
N SER A 98 -6.51 9.58 7.92
CA SER A 98 -7.23 9.42 6.66
C SER A 98 -7.59 7.94 6.39
N PRO A 99 -8.68 7.42 6.99
CA PRO A 99 -9.20 6.08 6.69
C PRO A 99 -9.53 5.87 5.21
N GLU A 100 -9.96 6.92 4.51
CA GLU A 100 -10.25 6.90 3.08
C GLU A 100 -8.99 6.60 2.26
N ALA A 101 -7.85 7.20 2.62
CA ALA A 101 -6.57 6.91 1.96
C ALA A 101 -6.16 5.43 2.16
N VAL A 102 -6.43 4.85 3.34
CA VAL A 102 -6.21 3.41 3.58
C VAL A 102 -7.07 2.57 2.64
N LEU A 103 -8.35 2.92 2.46
CA LEU A 103 -9.24 2.20 1.54
C LEU A 103 -8.78 2.30 0.09
N GLU A 104 -8.30 3.46 -0.34
CA GLU A 104 -7.75 3.64 -1.68
C GLU A 104 -6.52 2.76 -1.92
N VAL A 105 -5.61 2.68 -0.95
CA VAL A 105 -4.43 1.78 -1.04
C VAL A 105 -4.85 0.32 -1.10
N LEU A 106 -5.80 -0.11 -0.26
CA LEU A 106 -6.28 -1.49 -0.29
C LEU A 106 -6.98 -1.83 -1.61
N ARG A 107 -7.72 -0.90 -2.21
CA ARG A 107 -8.31 -1.08 -3.55
C ARG A 107 -7.24 -1.16 -4.63
N ALA A 108 -6.19 -0.35 -4.55
CA ALA A 108 -5.06 -0.40 -5.47
C ALA A 108 -4.33 -1.76 -5.39
N ILE A 109 -4.16 -2.29 -4.18
CA ILE A 109 -3.61 -3.64 -3.95
C ILE A 109 -4.50 -4.69 -4.62
N GLU A 110 -5.81 -4.69 -4.37
CA GLU A 110 -6.75 -5.66 -4.95
C GLU A 110 -6.72 -5.66 -6.48
N ARG A 111 -6.64 -4.48 -7.10
CA ARG A 111 -6.51 -4.34 -8.56
C ARG A 111 -5.17 -4.90 -9.07
N THR A 112 -4.10 -4.70 -8.33
CA THR A 112 -2.76 -5.19 -8.68
C THR A 112 -2.71 -6.71 -8.58
N ASP A 113 -3.33 -7.30 -7.56
CA ASP A 113 -3.44 -8.75 -7.39
C ASP A 113 -4.30 -9.35 -8.51
N ASP A 114 -5.47 -8.77 -8.82
CA ASP A 114 -6.32 -9.25 -9.92
C ASP A 114 -5.60 -9.19 -11.28
N TYR A 115 -4.80 -8.15 -11.52
CA TYR A 115 -3.96 -8.09 -12.71
C TYR A 115 -2.89 -9.16 -12.74
N ARG A 116 -2.20 -9.41 -11.62
CA ARG A 116 -1.17 -10.45 -11.53
C ARG A 116 -1.77 -11.83 -11.82
N ASP A 117 -2.89 -12.15 -11.18
CA ASP A 117 -3.61 -13.40 -11.38
C ASP A 117 -4.06 -13.54 -12.84
N ALA A 118 -4.62 -12.49 -13.44
CA ALA A 118 -5.07 -12.52 -14.83
C ALA A 118 -3.92 -12.73 -15.84
N VAL A 119 -2.75 -12.14 -15.58
CA VAL A 119 -1.55 -12.35 -16.40
C VAL A 119 -0.99 -13.75 -16.23
N GLU A 120 -1.00 -14.29 -15.01
CA GLU A 120 -0.57 -15.66 -14.73
C GLU A 120 -1.48 -16.67 -15.43
N ASP A 121 -2.80 -16.54 -15.29
CA ASP A 121 -3.80 -17.36 -16.00
C ASP A 121 -3.56 -17.36 -17.52
N LEU A 122 -3.33 -16.17 -18.10
CA LEU A 122 -3.04 -16.03 -19.52
C LEU A 122 -1.72 -16.71 -19.91
N TYR A 123 -0.68 -16.56 -19.09
CA TYR A 123 0.60 -17.20 -19.32
C TYR A 123 0.49 -18.72 -19.29
N GLU A 124 -0.22 -19.27 -18.30
CA GLU A 124 -0.44 -20.71 -18.16
C GLU A 124 -1.24 -21.27 -19.35
N ALA A 125 -2.32 -20.60 -19.75
CA ALA A 125 -3.12 -21.00 -20.91
C ALA A 125 -2.29 -20.99 -22.20
N CYS A 126 -1.50 -19.94 -22.44
CA CYS A 126 -0.59 -19.86 -23.58
C CYS A 126 0.46 -20.99 -23.56
N ARG A 127 1.01 -21.29 -22.38
CA ARG A 127 2.04 -22.32 -22.19
C ARG A 127 1.51 -23.73 -22.43
N ALA A 128 0.30 -24.04 -21.95
CA ALA A 128 -0.37 -25.30 -22.18
C ALA A 128 -0.65 -25.50 -23.69
N ASN A 129 -1.21 -24.48 -24.34
CA ASN A 129 -1.46 -24.50 -25.79
C ASN A 129 -0.16 -24.72 -26.59
N ALA A 130 0.94 -24.06 -26.22
CA ALA A 130 2.23 -24.22 -26.88
C ALA A 130 2.83 -25.64 -26.74
N ARG A 131 2.45 -26.39 -25.71
CA ARG A 131 2.85 -27.80 -25.51
C ARG A 131 1.96 -28.79 -26.26
N GLY A 132 0.90 -28.31 -26.93
CA GLY A 132 -0.10 -29.15 -27.55
C GLY A 132 -1.00 -29.86 -26.54
N GLU A 133 -1.12 -29.31 -25.33
CA GLU A 133 -2.16 -29.73 -24.38
C GLU A 133 -3.53 -29.31 -24.93
N ASP A 134 -4.58 -30.10 -24.66
CA ASP A 134 -5.94 -29.84 -25.14
C ASP A 134 -6.54 -28.70 -24.30
N VAL A 135 -6.22 -27.46 -24.68
CA VAL A 135 -6.76 -26.25 -24.08
C VAL A 135 -8.00 -25.83 -24.89
N ASP A 136 -9.13 -25.66 -24.22
CA ASP A 136 -10.32 -25.11 -24.89
C ASP A 136 -10.02 -23.70 -25.39
N GLY A 137 -10.29 -23.44 -26.67
CA GLY A 137 -10.13 -22.11 -27.26
C GLY A 137 -10.98 -21.04 -26.53
N ALA A 138 -12.08 -21.45 -25.89
CA ALA A 138 -12.89 -20.58 -25.04
C ALA A 138 -12.15 -20.18 -23.75
N ASP A 139 -11.42 -21.10 -23.12
CA ASP A 139 -10.66 -20.83 -21.89
C ASP A 139 -9.51 -19.86 -22.17
N LEU A 140 -8.81 -20.04 -23.30
CA LEU A 140 -7.76 -19.12 -23.73
C LEU A 140 -8.31 -17.71 -24.02
N ALA A 141 -9.46 -17.62 -24.71
CA ALA A 141 -10.11 -16.35 -25.00
C ALA A 141 -10.57 -15.63 -23.71
N ALA A 142 -11.09 -16.39 -22.74
CA ALA A 142 -11.51 -15.84 -21.45
C ALA A 142 -10.31 -15.31 -20.65
N ALA A 143 -9.18 -16.01 -20.64
CA ALA A 143 -7.95 -15.55 -19.99
C ALA A 143 -7.42 -14.25 -20.63
N PHE A 144 -7.47 -14.15 -21.97
CA PHE A 144 -7.13 -12.91 -22.68
C PHE A 144 -8.05 -11.75 -22.29
N GLU A 145 -9.37 -11.94 -22.30
CA GLU A 145 -10.33 -10.90 -21.96
C GLU A 145 -10.17 -10.44 -20.50
N ARG A 146 -9.89 -11.38 -19.58
CA ARG A 146 -9.61 -11.04 -18.19
C ARG A 146 -8.35 -10.18 -18.05
N ALA A 147 -7.25 -10.59 -18.69
CA ALA A 147 -5.99 -9.84 -18.64
C ALA A 147 -6.13 -8.44 -19.25
N ASP A 148 -6.86 -8.31 -20.36
CA ASP A 148 -7.12 -7.03 -21.02
C ASP A 148 -7.93 -6.08 -20.11
N ARG A 149 -9.02 -6.58 -19.51
CA ARG A 149 -9.83 -5.82 -18.55
C ARG A 149 -9.03 -5.40 -17.32
N ALA A 150 -8.21 -6.31 -16.78
CA ALA A 150 -7.36 -5.98 -15.64
C ALA A 150 -6.32 -4.91 -16.02
N PHE A 151 -5.74 -5.01 -17.22
CA PHE A 151 -4.82 -4.01 -17.75
C PHE A 151 -5.47 -2.64 -17.95
N GLU A 152 -6.70 -2.56 -18.45
CA GLU A 152 -7.45 -1.30 -18.58
C GLU A 152 -7.71 -0.61 -17.23
N SER A 153 -7.74 -1.36 -16.14
CA SER A 153 -7.90 -0.83 -14.79
C SER A 153 -6.59 -0.32 -14.16
N LEU A 154 -5.43 -0.69 -14.73
CA LEU A 154 -4.12 -0.33 -14.19
C LEU A 154 -3.74 1.14 -14.38
N PRO A 155 -4.08 1.88 -15.45
CA PRO A 155 -3.77 3.30 -15.57
C PRO A 155 -4.29 4.16 -14.40
N GLU A 156 -5.37 3.74 -13.74
CA GLU A 156 -5.88 4.39 -12.52
C GLU A 156 -5.00 4.13 -11.28
N VAL A 157 -4.12 3.12 -11.36
CA VAL A 157 -3.19 2.66 -10.32
C VAL A 157 -1.73 2.85 -10.77
N ALA A 158 -1.48 3.20 -12.03
CA ALA A 158 -0.16 3.40 -12.61
C ALA A 158 0.37 4.78 -12.18
N GLY A 159 1.13 4.74 -11.09
CA GLY A 159 1.51 5.89 -10.25
C GLY A 159 1.49 5.51 -8.76
N TRP A 160 0.80 4.42 -8.43
CA TRP A 160 0.69 3.74 -7.14
C TRP A 160 1.27 2.32 -7.16
N THR A 161 2.16 2.04 -8.12
CA THR A 161 2.94 0.80 -8.07
C THR A 161 3.82 0.82 -6.82
N PRO A 162 4.33 -0.32 -6.33
CA PRO A 162 5.35 -0.40 -5.26
C PRO A 162 6.67 0.38 -5.53
N TYR A 163 6.70 1.17 -6.61
CA TYR A 163 7.79 2.05 -7.03
C TYR A 163 7.25 3.48 -7.23
N GLY A 164 7.35 4.31 -6.21
CA GLY A 164 7.56 5.76 -6.38
C GLY A 164 6.36 6.69 -6.34
N ARG A 165 6.29 7.41 -5.21
CA ARG A 165 5.86 8.81 -5.01
C ARG A 165 4.40 9.19 -5.28
N VAL A 166 3.62 9.16 -4.20
CA VAL A 166 2.38 9.95 -4.04
C VAL A 166 2.53 10.92 -2.86
N PHE A 167 3.54 11.77 -2.91
CA PHE A 167 3.55 13.03 -2.13
C PHE A 167 4.04 14.23 -2.96
N ALA A 168 4.21 14.09 -4.28
CA ALA A 168 4.64 15.20 -5.13
C ALA A 168 3.49 16.19 -5.46
N ASP A 169 2.24 15.73 -5.56
CA ASP A 169 1.14 16.59 -6.01
C ASP A 169 0.34 17.27 -4.88
N ALA A 170 0.42 16.78 -3.64
CA ALA A 170 -0.18 17.48 -2.49
C ALA A 170 0.66 18.69 -2.02
N ALA A 171 1.95 18.74 -2.40
CA ALA A 171 2.84 19.87 -2.14
C ALA A 171 2.87 20.91 -3.29
N ALA A 172 2.44 20.54 -4.49
CA ALA A 172 2.43 21.42 -5.66
C ALA A 172 1.30 22.46 -5.66
N ASP A 173 0.26 22.27 -4.84
CA ASP A 173 -0.90 23.17 -4.71
C ASP A 173 -0.87 24.05 -3.46
N ARG A 174 0.23 24.09 -2.70
CA ARG A 174 0.43 25.18 -1.74
C ARG A 174 0.80 26.44 -2.54
N PRO A 175 0.06 27.56 -2.39
CA PRO A 175 0.56 28.82 -2.90
C PRO A 175 1.94 29.04 -2.26
N ALA A 176 2.94 29.32 -3.10
CA ALA A 176 4.24 29.75 -2.63
C ALA A 176 4.01 30.89 -1.64
N GLY A 177 4.18 30.60 -0.36
CA GLY A 177 4.26 31.64 0.65
C GLY A 177 5.46 32.48 0.26
N ASP A 178 5.21 33.77 0.05
CA ASP A 178 6.21 34.76 -0.34
C ASP A 178 7.46 34.61 0.53
N ASP A 179 8.50 34.00 -0.05
CA ASP A 179 9.88 34.17 0.38
C ASP A 179 10.26 35.61 0.01
N GLU A 180 9.83 36.57 0.84
CA GLU A 180 10.48 37.87 0.89
C GLU A 180 11.84 37.69 1.57
N ALA A 181 12.80 37.39 0.72
CA ALA A 181 14.21 37.45 0.99
C ALA A 181 14.60 38.79 1.62
N ALA A 182 15.35 38.68 2.71
CA ALA A 182 16.41 39.57 3.16
C ALA A 182 16.48 40.98 2.54
N ASP A 183 16.21 42.01 3.35
CA ASP A 183 16.82 43.33 3.19
C ASP A 183 17.91 43.49 4.27
N GLU A 184 19.14 43.09 3.91
CA GLU A 184 20.35 43.54 4.58
C GLU A 184 20.67 44.98 4.15
N ARG A 185 20.60 45.95 5.07
CA ARG A 185 21.39 47.21 5.08
C ARG A 185 21.62 47.58 6.53
N ASP A 186 22.80 47.32 7.09
CA ASP A 186 23.99 48.18 7.09
C ASP A 186 23.72 49.57 7.68
N GLU A 187 24.35 49.87 8.83
CA GLU A 187 25.06 51.11 9.17
C GLU A 187 25.29 51.24 10.71
N THR A 188 26.54 50.99 11.12
CA THR A 188 27.45 51.84 11.94
C THR A 188 27.02 52.61 13.22
N GLU A 189 28.05 52.82 14.07
CA GLU A 189 28.25 53.80 15.17
C GLU A 189 27.77 53.39 16.57
N GLU A 190 28.69 52.98 17.44
CA GLU A 190 29.45 53.81 18.42
C GLU A 190 28.61 54.20 19.65
N ASP A 191 28.91 53.56 20.78
CA ASP A 191 29.34 54.21 22.04
C ASP A 191 29.88 53.16 23.04
#